data_AF-A0AAW0HSJ4-F1
#
_entry.id   AF-A0AAW0HSJ4-F1
#
_cell.length_a   1.000
_cell.length_b   1.000
_cell.length_c   1.000
_cell.angle_alpha   90.00
_cell.angle_beta   90.00
_cell.angle_gamma   90.00
#
_symmetry.space_group_name_H-M   'P 1'
#
loop_
_entity.id
_entity.type
_entity.pdbx_description
1 polymer ?
#
loop_
_entity_poly.entity_id
_entity_poly.type
_entity_poly.pdbx_seq_one_letter_code
_entity_poly.pdbx_strand_id
1 'polypeptide(L)'
;MATPSGKTMIPNPQASKRALSREASSEVPSKRKTSNPTSTLPRPSGPFVEGSIVRIAMENFLTYDICEVSPGPHLNMIIGANGTGKSSIVCAICLGLAGKPAFMGRADKVGFFVKRGCSKGVVEIEL
;
A
#
# COMPACT_ATOMS: atom_id res chain seq x y z
N MET A 1 -63.46 21.93 37.37
CA MET A 1 -62.74 21.55 38.59
C MET A 1 -61.26 21.90 38.44
N ALA A 2 -60.55 22.03 39.57
CA ALA A 2 -59.31 22.77 39.77
C ALA A 2 -58.05 22.36 38.97
N THR A 3 -57.25 23.38 38.61
CA THR A 3 -55.77 23.37 38.52
C THR A 3 -55.14 23.39 39.94
N PRO A 4 -53.87 23.01 40.23
CA PRO A 4 -52.65 23.80 39.91
C PRO A 4 -51.41 22.93 39.49
N SER A 5 -50.33 23.36 38.83
CA SER A 5 -49.46 24.58 38.81
C SER A 5 -48.15 24.47 39.61
N GLY A 6 -47.04 24.75 38.91
CA GLY A 6 -45.69 25.10 39.38
C GLY A 6 -44.77 25.21 38.14
N LYS A 7 -44.33 26.36 37.58
CA LYS A 7 -43.77 27.62 38.12
C LYS A 7 -42.53 27.36 39.00
N THR A 8 -41.39 28.07 38.94
CA THR A 8 -40.97 29.37 38.32
C THR A 8 -39.42 29.40 38.24
N MET A 9 -38.65 30.27 37.53
CA MET A 9 -38.88 31.43 36.65
C MET A 9 -37.67 31.64 35.67
N ILE A 10 -37.37 32.88 35.26
CA ILE A 10 -36.17 33.37 34.54
C ILE A 10 -35.56 34.53 35.38
N PRO A 11 -34.33 35.05 35.15
CA PRO A 11 -34.21 36.22 34.24
C PRO A 11 -32.89 36.35 33.43
N ASN A 12 -32.97 37.12 32.34
CA ASN A 12 -31.86 37.77 31.62
C ASN A 12 -31.83 39.26 32.04
N PRO A 13 -30.68 39.96 32.17
CA PRO A 13 -30.27 40.88 31.08
C PRO A 13 -28.76 41.23 30.91
N GLN A 14 -28.42 41.62 29.68
CA GLN A 14 -27.44 42.67 29.27
C GLN A 14 -25.90 42.49 29.41
N ALA A 15 -25.29 42.18 28.25
CA ALA A 15 -24.22 42.92 27.55
C ALA A 15 -22.98 43.52 28.29
N SER A 16 -21.78 43.08 27.88
CA SER A 16 -20.67 44.00 27.53
C SER A 16 -19.58 43.34 26.66
N LYS A 17 -18.72 44.16 26.04
CA LYS A 17 -17.71 43.80 25.01
C LYS A 17 -16.38 43.36 25.64
N ARG A 18 -15.66 42.39 25.03
CA ARG A 18 -14.18 42.40 24.91
C ARG A 18 -13.66 41.31 23.95
N ALA A 19 -12.39 41.42 23.57
CA ALA A 19 -11.84 40.86 22.33
C ALA A 19 -10.81 39.72 22.53
N LEU A 20 -10.59 38.98 21.43
CA LEU A 20 -9.34 38.33 20.98
C LEU A 20 -8.30 37.90 22.02
N SER A 21 -8.02 36.59 22.08
CA SER A 21 -6.63 36.12 22.18
C SER A 21 -6.43 34.72 21.56
N ARG A 22 -5.70 34.73 20.44
CA ARG A 22 -4.56 33.86 20.11
C ARG A 22 -4.73 32.34 20.23
N GLU A 23 -4.91 31.68 19.09
CA GLU A 23 -4.40 30.31 18.94
C GLU A 23 -2.87 30.31 18.98
N ALA A 24 -2.30 29.35 19.70
CA ALA A 24 -0.86 29.20 19.85
C ALA A 24 -0.29 28.37 18.68
N SER A 25 0.59 28.98 17.88
CA SER A 25 1.42 28.23 16.94
C SER A 25 2.40 27.36 17.71
N SER A 26 2.27 26.04 17.61
CA SER A 26 3.25 25.09 18.14
C SER A 26 4.33 24.81 17.10
N GLU A 27 5.52 25.36 17.34
CA GLU A 27 6.71 25.10 16.55
C GLU A 27 7.12 23.62 16.66
N VAL A 28 7.57 23.01 15.55
CA VAL A 28 8.12 21.65 15.54
C VAL A 28 9.65 21.72 15.64
N PRO A 29 10.29 21.25 16.74
CA PRO A 29 11.74 21.37 16.90
C PRO A 29 12.52 20.41 16.00
N SER A 30 13.26 20.95 15.04
CA SER A 30 14.15 20.17 14.18
C SER A 30 15.48 19.86 14.87
N LYS A 31 15.66 18.62 15.35
CA LYS A 31 16.96 18.11 15.83
C LYS A 31 17.10 16.58 15.71
N ARG A 32 17.71 16.13 14.60
CA ARG A 32 18.51 14.88 14.57
C ARG A 32 19.47 14.88 13.37
N LYS A 33 20.69 15.37 13.59
CA LYS A 33 21.84 15.07 12.73
C LYS A 33 22.57 13.86 13.32
N THR A 34 22.25 12.67 12.84
CA THR A 34 23.05 11.46 13.07
C THR A 34 23.75 11.10 11.77
N SER A 35 25.07 11.22 11.75
CA SER A 35 25.92 10.82 10.63
C SER A 35 25.90 9.31 10.48
N ASN A 36 25.22 8.78 9.46
CA ASN A 36 25.40 7.38 9.08
C ASN A 36 26.79 7.18 8.48
N PRO A 37 27.56 6.15 8.90
CA PRO A 37 28.79 5.78 8.23
C PRO A 37 28.44 5.29 6.81
N THR A 38 29.12 5.84 5.81
CA THR A 38 28.89 5.47 4.41
C THR A 38 29.41 4.06 4.16
N SER A 39 28.51 3.08 4.02
CA SER A 39 28.89 1.74 3.58
C SER A 39 29.42 1.80 2.15
N THR A 40 30.73 1.56 1.99
CA THR A 40 31.42 1.54 0.70
C THR A 40 31.17 0.23 -0.04
N LEU A 41 29.92 -0.01 -0.43
CA LEU A 41 29.60 -1.00 -1.45
C LEU A 41 29.88 -0.38 -2.83
N PRO A 42 30.58 -1.07 -3.75
CA PRO A 42 30.77 -0.58 -5.10
C PRO A 42 29.40 -0.44 -5.76
N ARG A 43 29.10 0.77 -6.27
CA ARG A 43 27.83 1.00 -6.96
C ARG A 43 27.81 0.15 -8.24
N PRO A 44 26.77 -0.67 -8.48
CA PRO A 44 26.68 -1.41 -9.73
C PRO A 44 26.67 -0.43 -10.91
N SER A 45 27.41 -0.76 -11.97
CA SER A 45 27.66 0.12 -13.12
C SER A 45 26.49 0.15 -14.12
N GLY A 46 25.27 -0.07 -13.63
CA GLY A 46 24.05 -0.14 -14.43
C GLY A 46 22.88 0.56 -13.72
N PRO A 47 21.75 0.74 -14.41
CA PRO A 47 20.60 1.44 -13.82
C PRO A 47 19.87 0.59 -12.76
N PHE A 48 20.01 -0.74 -12.84
CA PHE A 48 19.48 -1.69 -11.85
C PHE A 48 20.45 -1.85 -10.67
N VAL A 49 19.89 -2.01 -9.46
CA VAL A 49 20.64 -2.34 -8.24
C VAL A 49 20.54 -3.83 -7.94
N GLU A 50 21.42 -4.36 -7.08
CA GLU A 50 21.37 -5.76 -6.65
C GLU A 50 19.98 -6.14 -6.08
N GLY A 51 19.41 -7.23 -6.57
CA GLY A 51 18.06 -7.70 -6.21
C GLY A 51 16.91 -6.99 -6.95
N SER A 52 17.19 -6.28 -8.05
CA SER A 52 16.15 -5.68 -8.90
C SER A 52 15.54 -6.73 -9.81
N ILE A 53 14.21 -6.90 -9.79
CA ILE A 53 13.54 -7.81 -10.72
C ILE A 53 13.69 -7.30 -12.16
N VAL A 54 14.44 -8.03 -13.00
CA VAL A 54 14.68 -7.69 -14.41
C VAL A 54 13.70 -8.40 -15.37
N ARG A 55 13.17 -9.57 -14.98
CA ARG A 55 12.18 -10.32 -15.76
C ARG A 55 11.20 -11.06 -14.83
N ILE A 56 9.94 -11.10 -15.26
CA ILE A 56 8.85 -11.89 -14.69
C ILE A 56 8.22 -12.66 -15.84
N ALA A 57 8.30 -13.99 -15.83
CA ALA A 57 7.58 -14.84 -16.79
C ALA A 57 6.53 -15.69 -16.06
N MET A 58 5.40 -15.89 -16.71
CA MET A 58 4.25 -16.62 -16.20
C MET A 58 3.67 -17.52 -17.30
N GLU A 59 3.48 -18.78 -16.99
CA GLU A 59 2.77 -19.75 -17.84
C GLU A 59 1.61 -20.37 -17.06
N ASN A 60 0.43 -20.42 -17.65
CA ASN A 60 -0.76 -21.04 -17.06
C ASN A 60 -1.03 -20.54 -15.62
N PHE A 61 -0.93 -19.23 -15.41
CA PHE A 61 -0.95 -18.60 -14.08
C PHE A 61 -2.11 -17.61 -13.95
N LEU A 62 -3.08 -17.95 -13.09
CA LEU A 62 -4.32 -17.21 -12.82
C LEU A 62 -5.10 -16.82 -14.09
N THR A 63 -4.82 -15.62 -14.62
CA THR A 63 -5.49 -15.03 -15.79
C THR A 63 -4.71 -15.29 -17.08
N TYR A 64 -3.37 -15.42 -16.98
CA TYR A 64 -2.46 -15.48 -18.11
C TYR A 64 -2.26 -16.92 -18.61
N ASP A 65 -2.29 -17.11 -19.93
CA ASP A 65 -1.82 -18.32 -20.59
C ASP A 65 -0.29 -18.31 -20.69
N ILE A 66 0.25 -17.26 -21.32
CA ILE A 66 1.67 -16.93 -21.36
C ILE A 66 1.78 -15.42 -21.19
N CYS A 67 2.65 -14.95 -20.30
CA CYS A 67 2.92 -13.52 -20.12
C CYS A 67 4.34 -13.30 -19.62
N GLU A 68 5.05 -12.37 -20.26
CA GLU A 68 6.38 -11.93 -19.85
C GLU A 68 6.37 -10.42 -19.63
N VAL A 69 7.07 -9.96 -18.59
CA VAL A 69 7.20 -8.55 -18.21
C VAL A 69 8.66 -8.29 -17.84
N SER A 70 9.26 -7.25 -18.41
CA SER A 70 10.59 -6.76 -18.06
C SER A 70 10.48 -5.41 -17.35
N PRO A 71 10.50 -5.35 -16.01
CA PRO A 71 10.37 -4.09 -15.27
C PRO A 71 11.57 -3.17 -15.49
N GLY A 72 11.33 -1.86 -15.41
CA GLY A 72 12.39 -0.86 -15.31
C GLY A 72 13.04 -0.81 -13.92
N PRO A 73 14.17 -0.09 -13.76
CA PRO A 73 15.00 -0.07 -12.55
C PRO A 73 14.39 0.67 -11.34
N HIS A 74 13.23 1.30 -11.49
CA HIS A 74 12.67 2.24 -10.53
C HIS A 74 11.18 1.93 -10.26
N LEU A 75 10.32 2.94 -10.16
CA LEU A 75 8.88 2.75 -10.02
C LEU A 75 8.29 2.19 -11.32
N ASN A 76 7.71 0.99 -11.24
CA ASN A 76 6.90 0.38 -12.29
C ASN A 76 5.42 0.48 -11.91
N MET A 77 4.57 0.94 -12.81
CA MET A 77 3.12 1.05 -12.57
C MET A 77 2.34 0.11 -13.49
N ILE A 78 1.60 -0.83 -12.90
CA ILE A 78 0.77 -1.80 -13.62
C ILE A 78 -0.66 -1.25 -13.71
N ILE A 79 -1.09 -0.84 -14.91
CA ILE A 79 -2.37 -0.16 -15.17
C ILE A 79 -3.27 -1.05 -16.04
N GLY A 80 -4.59 -0.93 -15.90
CA GLY A 80 -5.58 -1.67 -16.70
C GLY A 80 -6.94 -1.77 -16.01
N ALA A 81 -7.97 -2.16 -16.76
CA ALA A 81 -9.33 -2.34 -16.23
C ALA A 81 -9.42 -3.43 -15.14
N ASN A 82 -10.53 -3.51 -14.41
CA ASN A 82 -10.73 -4.56 -13.42
C ASN A 82 -10.83 -5.94 -14.10
N GLY A 83 -10.33 -6.99 -13.43
CA GLY A 83 -10.28 -8.36 -13.98
C GLY A 83 -9.08 -8.67 -14.91
N THR A 84 -8.37 -7.67 -15.43
CA THR A 84 -7.27 -7.83 -16.44
C THR A 84 -5.99 -8.54 -15.97
N GLY A 85 -5.92 -9.04 -14.74
CA GLY A 85 -4.75 -9.77 -14.23
C GLY A 85 -3.67 -8.91 -13.55
N LYS A 86 -3.85 -7.60 -13.37
CA LYS A 86 -2.89 -6.72 -12.66
C LYS A 86 -2.37 -7.29 -11.34
N SER A 87 -3.28 -7.75 -10.47
CA SER A 87 -2.94 -8.37 -9.19
C SER A 87 -2.27 -9.74 -9.37
N SER A 88 -2.49 -10.43 -10.49
CA SER A 88 -1.81 -11.68 -10.83
C SER A 88 -0.30 -11.47 -11.03
N ILE A 89 0.15 -10.34 -11.60
CA ILE A 89 1.60 -10.03 -11.67
C ILE A 89 2.20 -9.89 -10.27
N VAL A 90 1.51 -9.19 -9.36
CA VAL A 90 1.92 -9.08 -7.95
C VAL A 90 1.90 -10.45 -7.25
N CYS A 91 0.94 -11.32 -7.60
CA CYS A 91 0.90 -12.70 -7.11
C CYS A 91 2.11 -13.52 -7.58
N ALA A 92 2.52 -13.36 -8.84
CA ALA A 92 3.68 -14.05 -9.41
C ALA A 92 4.97 -13.62 -8.69
N ILE A 93 5.19 -12.32 -8.48
CA ILE A 93 6.34 -11.81 -7.71
C ILE A 93 6.36 -12.40 -6.29
N CYS A 94 5.22 -12.37 -5.59
CA CYS A 94 5.13 -12.87 -4.22
C CYS A 94 5.48 -14.37 -4.16
N LEU A 95 4.90 -15.21 -5.03
CA LEU A 95 5.14 -16.66 -5.00
C LEU A 95 6.53 -17.06 -5.53
N GLY A 96 7.01 -16.40 -6.59
CA GLY A 96 8.34 -16.65 -7.17
C GLY A 96 9.48 -16.31 -6.21
N LEU A 97 9.28 -15.33 -5.32
CA LEU A 97 10.20 -14.98 -4.24
C LEU A 97 9.88 -15.67 -2.90
N ALA A 98 9.20 -16.82 -2.93
CA ALA A 98 8.85 -17.66 -1.77
C ALA A 98 8.02 -16.96 -0.66
N GLY A 99 7.29 -15.92 -1.02
CA GLY A 99 6.33 -15.23 -0.16
C GLY A 99 5.13 -16.11 0.20
N LYS A 100 4.53 -15.86 1.37
CA LYS A 100 3.41 -16.66 1.89
C LYS A 100 2.12 -16.35 1.12
N PRO A 101 1.37 -17.35 0.60
CA PRO A 101 0.09 -17.13 -0.08
C PRO A 101 -0.94 -16.30 0.71
N ALA A 102 -0.90 -16.40 2.05
CA ALA A 102 -1.74 -15.64 2.97
C ALA A 102 -1.63 -14.11 2.82
N PHE A 103 -0.47 -13.58 2.42
CA PHE A 103 -0.29 -12.13 2.20
C PHE A 103 -1.14 -11.57 1.07
N MET A 104 -1.66 -12.43 0.20
CA MET A 104 -2.34 -12.05 -1.03
C MET A 104 -3.87 -12.11 -0.89
N GLY A 105 -4.38 -12.49 0.28
CA GLY A 105 -5.81 -12.47 0.64
C GLY A 105 -6.71 -13.33 -0.26
N ARG A 106 -6.14 -14.31 -0.99
CA ARG A 106 -6.81 -14.96 -2.12
C ARG A 106 -6.96 -16.47 -1.97
N ALA A 107 -5.93 -17.16 -1.48
CA ALA A 107 -5.92 -18.62 -1.39
C ALA A 107 -4.79 -19.13 -0.47
N ASP A 108 -5.07 -20.19 0.30
CA ASP A 108 -4.11 -20.78 1.24
C ASP A 108 -3.15 -21.79 0.60
N LYS A 109 -3.45 -22.26 -0.62
CA LYS A 109 -2.67 -23.29 -1.33
C LYS A 109 -2.16 -22.77 -2.67
N VAL A 110 -0.90 -23.07 -2.97
CA VAL A 110 -0.21 -22.66 -4.22
C VAL A 110 -0.96 -23.14 -5.48
N GLY A 111 -1.60 -24.32 -5.43
CA GLY A 111 -2.37 -24.85 -6.56
C GLY A 111 -3.54 -23.97 -7.04
N PHE A 112 -4.08 -23.08 -6.20
CA PHE A 112 -5.13 -22.14 -6.60
C PHE A 112 -4.63 -20.99 -7.49
N PHE A 113 -3.32 -20.87 -7.69
CA PHE A 113 -2.72 -19.88 -8.59
C PHE A 113 -2.50 -20.41 -10.01
N VAL A 114 -2.65 -21.72 -10.23
CA VAL A 114 -2.70 -22.32 -11.56
C VAL A 114 -3.98 -21.84 -12.28
N LYS A 115 -3.87 -21.54 -13.58
CA LYS A 115 -4.99 -21.13 -14.41
C LYS A 115 -6.06 -22.23 -14.45
N ARG A 116 -7.33 -21.83 -14.38
CA ARG A 116 -8.46 -22.78 -14.41
C ARG A 116 -8.45 -23.58 -15.71
N GLY A 117 -8.55 -24.90 -15.59
CA GLY A 117 -8.46 -25.84 -16.71
C GLY A 117 -7.06 -26.42 -16.93
N CYS A 118 -6.02 -25.83 -16.32
CA CYS A 118 -4.64 -26.30 -16.44
C CYS A 118 -4.23 -27.13 -15.21
N SER A 119 -3.40 -28.15 -15.41
CA SER A 119 -2.91 -29.03 -14.34
C SER A 119 -1.59 -28.56 -13.70
N LYS A 120 -0.90 -27.63 -14.35
CA LYS A 120 0.35 -27.00 -13.92
C LYS A 120 0.35 -25.53 -14.33
N GLY A 121 1.14 -24.73 -13.62
CA GLY A 121 1.51 -23.36 -13.98
C GLY A 121 2.93 -23.08 -13.51
N VAL A 122 3.59 -22.12 -14.15
CA VAL A 122 5.00 -21.77 -13.93
C VAL A 122 5.09 -20.27 -13.68
N VAL A 123 5.98 -19.89 -12.76
CA VAL A 123 6.41 -18.50 -12.56
C VAL A 123 7.93 -18.50 -12.48
N GLU A 124 8.57 -17.64 -13.25
CA GLU A 124 10.00 -17.36 -13.18
C GLU A 124 10.22 -15.89 -12.81
N ILE A 125 11.18 -15.65 -11.93
CA ILE A 125 11.64 -14.31 -11.54
C ILE A 125 13.15 -14.26 -11.74
N GLU A 126 13.62 -13.23 -12.42
CA GLU A 126 15.04 -12.94 -12.65
C GLU A 126 15.41 -11.65 -11.91
N LEU A 127 16.59 -11.62 -11.27
CA LEU A 127 17.06 -10.61 -10.31
C LEU A 127 18.43 -10.01 -10.67
#